data_AF-A0A5B7DKN0-F1
#
_entry.id   AF-A0A5B7DKN0-F1
#
_cell.length_a   1.000
_cell.length_b   1.000
_cell.length_c   1.000
_cell.angle_alpha   90.00
_cell.angle_beta   90.00
_cell.angle_gamma   90.00
#
_symmetry.space_group_name_H-M   'P 1'
#
loop_
_entity.id
_entity.type
_entity.pdbx_description
1 polymer ?
#
loop_
_entity_poly.entity_id
_entity_poly.type
_entity_poly.pdbx_seq_one_letter_code
_entity_poly.pdbx_strand_id
1 'polypeptide(L)'
;MSEVRKAFGALGNLIAGFPNLMENTKFIFVPGATDLGPSGIFPRPPILQYATEPLRQAVPSACFATNPCRLVYCTQEIVILREDMVTKMCRNCVHFPQDGDVAAHVGKTMVNQGHLAPLSLFAMPVYWALDHCLMLHPTPDVIIVADKDSFTTSYNEANIFSPGSFVSSDFSFKVYYPAARQVEESQIKEEER
;
A
#
# COMPACT_ATOMS: atom_id res chain seq x y z
N MET A 1 20.65 -9.48 0.38
CA MET A 1 20.75 -8.63 -0.83
C MET A 1 20.78 -9.43 -2.13
N SER A 2 21.60 -10.48 -2.24
CA SER A 2 21.65 -11.31 -3.46
C SER A 2 20.33 -12.03 -3.78
N GLU A 3 19.62 -12.52 -2.75
CA GLU A 3 18.35 -13.23 -2.93
C GLU A 3 17.21 -12.33 -3.44
N VAL A 4 17.02 -11.15 -2.85
CA VAL A 4 16.02 -10.16 -3.31
C VAL A 4 16.28 -9.74 -4.76
N ARG A 5 17.55 -9.52 -5.14
CA ARG A 5 17.93 -9.21 -6.53
C ARG A 5 17.58 -10.36 -7.48
N LYS A 6 17.82 -11.61 -7.08
CA LYS A 6 17.42 -12.80 -7.85
C LYS A 6 15.90 -12.91 -7.98
N ALA A 7 15.15 -12.66 -6.90
CA ALA A 7 13.69 -12.67 -6.91
C ALA A 7 13.11 -11.61 -7.85
N PHE A 8 13.66 -10.39 -7.85
CA PHE A 8 13.27 -9.36 -8.82
C PHE A 8 13.61 -9.74 -10.27
N GLY A 9 14.75 -10.39 -10.50
CA GLY A 9 15.08 -10.93 -11.82
C GLY A 9 14.09 -12.01 -12.28
N ALA A 10 13.72 -12.93 -11.38
CA ALA A 10 12.73 -13.96 -11.67
C ALA A 10 11.34 -13.37 -11.96
N LEU A 11 10.91 -12.39 -11.18
CA LEU A 11 9.66 -11.66 -11.41
C LEU A 11 9.68 -10.92 -12.76
N GLY A 12 10.80 -10.30 -13.11
CA GLY A 12 10.94 -9.61 -14.40
C GLY A 12 10.82 -10.54 -15.58
N ASN A 13 11.47 -11.71 -15.50
CA ASN A 13 11.35 -12.74 -16.54
C ASN A 13 9.92 -13.30 -16.65
N LEU A 14 9.23 -13.45 -15.52
CA LEU A 14 7.83 -13.89 -15.49
C LEU A 14 6.92 -12.89 -16.21
N ILE A 15 7.03 -11.59 -15.88
CA ILE A 15 6.22 -10.53 -16.50
C ILE A 15 6.56 -10.41 -18.00
N ALA A 16 7.84 -10.52 -18.36
CA ALA A 16 8.28 -10.48 -19.75
C ALA A 16 7.68 -11.63 -20.61
N GLY A 17 7.24 -12.73 -19.98
CA GLY A 17 6.51 -13.81 -20.64
C GLY A 17 5.10 -13.43 -21.12
N PHE A 18 4.54 -12.31 -20.64
CA PHE A 18 3.17 -11.88 -20.95
C PHE A 18 3.18 -10.51 -21.67
N PRO A 19 3.32 -10.46 -23.01
CA PRO A 19 3.50 -9.21 -23.76
C PRO A 19 2.32 -8.23 -23.62
N ASN A 20 1.08 -8.75 -23.53
CA ASN A 20 -0.10 -7.90 -23.34
C ASN A 20 -0.05 -7.08 -22.03
N LEU A 21 0.52 -7.65 -20.97
CA LEU A 21 0.70 -6.94 -19.69
C LEU A 21 1.84 -5.92 -19.79
N MET A 22 2.90 -6.26 -20.52
CA MET A 22 4.04 -5.36 -20.73
C MET A 22 3.67 -4.06 -21.44
N GLU A 23 2.77 -4.13 -22.42
CA GLU A 23 2.37 -2.97 -23.22
C GLU A 23 1.34 -2.09 -22.52
N ASN A 24 0.42 -2.68 -21.75
CA ASN A 24 -0.77 -1.98 -21.25
C ASN A 24 -0.75 -1.71 -19.73
N THR A 25 0.18 -2.29 -18.98
CA THR A 25 0.20 -2.21 -17.52
C THR A 25 1.42 -1.45 -17.01
N LYS A 26 1.19 -0.57 -16.04
CA LYS A 26 2.24 0.05 -15.21
C LYS A 26 2.33 -0.67 -13.88
N PHE A 27 3.53 -1.07 -13.49
CA PHE A 27 3.77 -1.75 -12.21
C PHE A 27 4.33 -0.76 -11.21
N ILE A 28 3.70 -0.62 -10.04
CA ILE A 28 4.14 0.29 -8.98
C ILE A 28 4.51 -0.54 -7.76
N PHE A 29 5.77 -0.44 -7.35
CA PHE A 29 6.31 -1.14 -6.18
C PHE A 29 6.45 -0.16 -5.02
N VAL A 30 5.74 -0.45 -3.92
CA VAL A 30 5.75 0.34 -2.69
C VAL A 30 6.49 -0.45 -1.60
N PRO A 31 7.56 0.08 -0.99
CA PRO A 31 8.38 -0.66 -0.03
C PRO A 31 7.66 -0.89 1.30
N GLY A 32 7.76 -2.09 1.85
CA GLY A 32 7.28 -2.45 3.19
C GLY A 32 8.31 -2.23 4.30
N ALA A 33 7.92 -2.53 5.54
CA ALA A 33 8.79 -2.40 6.72
C ALA A 33 9.92 -3.46 6.76
N THR A 34 9.78 -4.56 6.02
CA THR A 34 10.76 -5.65 5.98
C THR A 34 11.72 -5.54 4.79
N ASP A 35 11.58 -4.51 3.96
CA ASP A 35 12.38 -4.34 2.75
C ASP A 35 13.75 -3.71 3.03
N LEU A 36 14.64 -3.85 2.05
CA LEU A 36 16.01 -3.31 2.11
C LEU A 36 15.98 -1.78 2.12
N GLY A 37 16.41 -1.18 3.23
CA GLY A 37 16.51 0.27 3.39
C GLY A 37 16.27 0.71 4.84
N PRO A 38 16.14 2.01 5.12
CA PRO A 38 15.69 2.49 6.42
C PRO A 38 14.22 2.08 6.64
N SER A 39 14.04 0.99 7.38
CA SER A 39 12.76 0.28 7.50
C SER A 39 11.80 0.80 8.58
N GLY A 40 12.24 1.76 9.41
CA GLY A 40 11.48 2.18 10.60
C GLY A 40 10.90 3.60 10.58
N ILE A 41 11.26 4.43 9.61
CA ILE A 41 10.95 5.88 9.63
C ILE A 41 10.24 6.27 8.33
N PHE A 42 9.18 7.08 8.45
CA PHE A 42 8.44 7.60 7.31
C PHE A 42 8.83 9.04 6.95
N PRO A 43 8.70 9.45 5.67
CA PRO A 43 8.49 8.60 4.50
C PRO A 43 9.68 7.68 4.21
N ARG A 44 9.41 6.44 3.79
CA ARG A 44 10.45 5.48 3.38
C ARG A 44 10.87 5.73 1.92
N PRO A 45 12.18 5.71 1.62
CA PRO A 45 12.66 5.81 0.26
C PRO A 45 12.31 4.55 -0.55
N PRO A 46 12.36 4.62 -1.89
CA PRO A 46 12.21 3.44 -2.74
C PRO A 46 13.30 2.40 -2.47
N ILE A 47 13.02 1.15 -2.86
CA ILE A 47 14.00 0.06 -2.80
C ILE A 47 15.24 0.43 -3.63
N LEU A 48 16.42 0.10 -3.10
CA LEU A 48 17.72 0.41 -3.71
C LEU A 48 17.78 -0.03 -5.18
N GLN A 49 18.24 0.88 -6.05
CA GLN A 49 18.28 0.66 -7.50
C GLN A 49 19.00 -0.63 -7.88
N TYR A 50 20.14 -0.93 -7.24
CA TYR A 50 20.91 -2.16 -7.47
C TYR A 50 20.10 -3.45 -7.29
N ALA A 51 19.22 -3.51 -6.28
CA ALA A 51 18.38 -4.68 -6.06
C ALA A 51 17.29 -4.82 -7.13
N THR A 52 16.79 -3.69 -7.63
CA THR A 52 15.67 -3.60 -8.59
C THR A 52 16.09 -3.60 -10.05
N GLU A 53 17.38 -3.43 -10.33
CA GLU A 53 17.93 -3.27 -11.68
C GLU A 53 17.52 -4.38 -12.66
N PRO A 54 17.56 -5.69 -12.29
CA PRO A 54 17.13 -6.75 -13.21
C PRO A 54 15.66 -6.61 -13.63
N LEU A 55 14.78 -6.23 -12.70
CA LEU A 55 13.36 -6.02 -13.00
C LEU A 55 13.15 -4.78 -13.86
N ARG A 56 13.85 -3.68 -13.59
CA ARG A 56 13.74 -2.44 -14.39
C ARG A 56 14.19 -2.63 -15.83
N GLN A 57 15.20 -3.48 -16.05
CA GLN A 57 15.67 -3.83 -17.39
C GLN A 57 14.64 -4.70 -18.13
N ALA A 58 14.04 -5.68 -17.44
CA ALA A 58 13.03 -6.55 -18.03
C ALA A 58 11.67 -5.86 -18.24
N VAL A 59 11.29 -4.94 -17.34
CA VAL A 59 9.98 -4.29 -17.28
C VAL A 59 10.16 -2.76 -17.21
N PRO A 60 10.24 -2.06 -18.36
CA PRO A 60 10.44 -0.61 -18.39
C PRO A 60 9.27 0.19 -17.76
N SER A 61 8.07 -0.39 -17.70
CA SER A 61 6.89 0.21 -17.08
C SER A 61 6.88 0.12 -15.54
N ALA A 62 7.89 -0.51 -14.93
CA ALA A 62 8.03 -0.64 -13.48
C ALA A 62 8.55 0.64 -12.82
N CYS A 63 7.75 1.18 -11.89
CA CYS A 63 8.09 2.31 -11.03
C CYS A 63 8.25 1.84 -9.58
N PHE A 64 9.35 2.19 -8.94
CA PHE A 64 9.54 1.94 -7.50
C PHE A 64 9.35 3.26 -6.77
N ALA A 65 8.29 3.31 -5.97
CA ALA A 65 7.84 4.52 -5.28
C ALA A 65 8.33 4.55 -3.82
N THR A 66 8.08 5.66 -3.14
CA THR A 66 8.23 5.79 -1.69
C THR A 66 7.09 5.07 -0.96
N ASN A 67 7.18 4.96 0.36
CA ASN A 67 6.06 4.59 1.21
C ASN A 67 5.87 5.64 2.33
N PRO A 68 4.74 6.36 2.39
CA PRO A 68 3.61 6.29 1.47
C PRO A 68 3.94 6.88 0.08
N CYS A 69 3.04 6.67 -0.88
CA CYS A 69 3.06 7.35 -2.17
C CYS A 69 1.64 7.78 -2.58
N ARG A 70 1.57 8.66 -3.58
CA ARG A 70 0.32 9.19 -4.13
C ARG A 70 0.27 8.97 -5.62
N LEU A 71 -0.88 8.53 -6.11
CA LEU A 71 -1.18 8.40 -7.51
C LEU A 71 -2.32 9.35 -7.84
N VAL A 72 -2.14 10.13 -8.90
CA VAL A 72 -3.20 10.97 -9.45
C VAL A 72 -3.67 10.31 -10.73
N TYR A 73 -4.96 9.93 -10.76
CA TYR A 73 -5.59 9.32 -11.92
C TYR A 73 -6.79 10.16 -12.35
N CYS A 74 -6.62 10.91 -13.44
CA CYS A 74 -7.59 11.90 -13.92
C CYS A 74 -7.94 12.92 -12.81
N THR A 75 -9.14 12.83 -12.26
CA THR A 75 -9.64 13.72 -11.20
C THR A 75 -9.51 13.12 -9.80
N GLN A 76 -8.98 11.91 -9.68
CA GLN A 76 -8.93 11.17 -8.41
C GLN A 76 -7.54 11.11 -7.83
N GLU A 77 -7.46 11.28 -6.51
CA GLU A 77 -6.26 11.07 -5.72
C GLU A 77 -6.32 9.73 -4.98
N ILE A 78 -5.29 8.92 -5.16
CA ILE A 78 -5.13 7.61 -4.52
C ILE A 78 -3.87 7.64 -3.67
N VAL A 79 -4.02 7.51 -2.36
CA VAL A 79 -2.91 7.46 -1.40
C VAL A 79 -2.64 6.01 -1.03
N ILE A 80 -1.39 5.57 -1.10
CA ILE A 80 -0.99 4.20 -0.76
C ILE A 80 -0.01 4.23 0.41
N LEU A 81 -0.32 3.46 1.44
CA LEU A 81 0.52 3.24 2.61
C LEU A 81 0.66 1.74 2.87
N ARG A 82 1.89 1.23 2.94
CA ARG A 82 2.18 -0.14 3.39
C ARG A 82 2.66 -0.14 4.83
N GLU A 83 1.75 -0.39 5.75
CA GLU A 83 2.04 -0.50 7.19
C GLU A 83 0.91 -1.23 7.91
N ASP A 84 1.23 -1.92 9.01
CA ASP A 84 0.25 -2.67 9.81
C ASP A 84 -0.50 -1.70 10.77
N MET A 85 -1.26 -0.77 10.18
CA MET A 85 -1.93 0.35 10.86
C MET A 85 -2.99 -0.09 11.87
N VAL A 86 -3.77 -1.11 11.56
CA VAL A 86 -4.82 -1.64 12.45
C VAL A 86 -4.19 -2.09 13.76
N THR A 87 -3.13 -2.90 13.67
CA THR A 87 -2.42 -3.38 14.86
C THR A 87 -1.76 -2.23 15.64
N LYS A 88 -1.13 -1.27 14.95
CA LYS A 88 -0.48 -0.13 15.60
C LYS A 88 -1.46 0.79 16.32
N MET A 89 -2.59 1.11 15.70
CA MET A 89 -3.62 1.92 16.34
C MET A 89 -4.20 1.22 17.56
N CYS A 90 -4.60 -0.05 17.44
CA CYS A 90 -5.14 -0.83 18.55
C CYS A 90 -4.21 -0.88 19.77
N ARG A 91 -2.89 -1.00 19.57
CA ARG A 91 -1.91 -1.01 20.67
C ARG A 91 -1.77 0.33 21.39
N ASN A 92 -2.15 1.43 20.74
CA ASN A 92 -2.05 2.80 21.26
C ASN A 92 -3.44 3.41 21.56
N CYS A 93 -4.52 2.65 21.41
CA CYS A 93 -5.86 3.10 21.72
C CYS A 93 -6.02 3.32 23.23
N VAL A 94 -6.62 4.46 23.60
CA VAL A 94 -7.01 4.73 25.00
C VAL A 94 -8.20 3.85 25.40
N HIS A 95 -9.15 3.67 24.48
CA HIS A 95 -10.33 2.83 24.65
C HIS A 95 -10.57 2.01 23.39
N PHE A 96 -10.98 0.76 23.58
CA PHE A 96 -11.37 -0.10 22.47
C PHE A 96 -12.71 0.36 21.88
N PRO A 97 -12.88 0.29 20.54
CA PRO A 97 -14.14 0.60 19.90
C PRO A 97 -15.20 -0.42 20.31
N GLN A 98 -16.42 0.05 20.56
CA GLN A 98 -17.56 -0.80 20.98
C GLN A 98 -18.21 -1.54 19.81
N ASP A 99 -18.12 -0.98 18.60
CA ASP A 99 -18.85 -1.43 17.42
C ASP A 99 -18.22 -2.64 16.71
N GLY A 100 -17.11 -3.19 17.23
CA GLY A 100 -16.42 -4.38 16.71
C GLY A 100 -15.70 -4.21 15.37
N ASP A 101 -16.08 -3.25 14.53
CA ASP A 101 -15.44 -2.95 13.24
C ASP A 101 -14.23 -2.03 13.40
N VAL A 102 -13.15 -2.63 13.93
CA VAL A 102 -11.88 -1.93 14.17
C VAL A 102 -11.34 -1.28 12.89
N ALA A 103 -11.47 -1.94 11.74
CA ALA A 103 -10.91 -1.46 10.48
C ALA A 103 -11.62 -0.19 9.99
N ALA A 104 -12.95 -0.13 10.10
CA ALA A 104 -13.70 1.10 9.82
C ALA A 104 -13.33 2.23 10.79
N HIS A 105 -13.10 1.94 12.07
CA HIS A 105 -12.64 2.94 13.03
C HIS A 105 -11.26 3.51 12.70
N VAL A 106 -10.34 2.66 12.24
CA VAL A 106 -8.99 3.08 11.78
C VAL A 106 -9.11 4.04 10.60
N GLY A 107 -9.91 3.68 9.58
CA GLY A 107 -10.15 4.54 8.42
C GLY A 107 -10.76 5.89 8.81
N LYS A 108 -11.80 5.88 9.64
CA LYS A 108 -12.42 7.10 10.20
C LYS A 108 -11.40 7.97 10.95
N THR A 109 -10.54 7.35 11.75
CA THR A 109 -9.51 8.06 12.52
C THR A 109 -8.51 8.74 11.60
N MET A 110 -8.01 8.05 10.56
CA MET A 110 -7.06 8.63 9.61
C MET A 110 -7.65 9.84 8.86
N VAL A 111 -8.88 9.72 8.37
CA VAL A 111 -9.56 10.82 7.66
C VAL A 111 -9.82 12.01 8.59
N ASN A 112 -10.37 11.78 9.78
CA ASN A 112 -10.69 12.84 10.73
C ASN A 112 -9.46 13.55 11.31
N GLN A 113 -8.36 12.81 11.49
CA GLN A 113 -7.08 13.41 11.91
C GLN A 113 -6.36 14.10 10.75
N GLY A 114 -6.77 13.86 9.50
CA GLY A 114 -6.11 14.42 8.33
C GLY A 114 -4.65 13.96 8.19
N HIS A 115 -4.29 12.78 8.71
CA HIS A 115 -2.92 12.28 8.73
C HIS A 115 -2.87 10.76 8.61
N LEU A 116 -1.92 10.23 7.83
CA LEU A 116 -1.69 8.79 7.67
C LEU A 116 -1.16 8.12 8.95
N ALA A 117 -0.45 8.89 9.78
CA ALA A 117 0.18 8.42 11.02
C ALA A 117 -0.33 9.22 12.23
N PRO A 118 -1.58 9.07 12.67
CA PRO A 118 -2.12 9.78 13.84
C PRO A 118 -1.67 9.08 15.14
N LEU A 119 -0.37 8.85 15.28
CA LEU A 119 0.26 8.14 16.38
C LEU A 119 1.49 8.92 16.86
N SER A 120 1.95 8.62 18.08
CA SER A 120 3.18 9.24 18.59
C SER A 120 4.40 8.82 17.76
N LEU A 121 5.44 9.66 17.76
CA LEU A 121 6.71 9.35 17.08
C LEU A 121 7.41 8.08 17.59
N PHE A 122 7.09 7.63 18.82
CA PHE A 122 7.58 6.37 19.36
C PHE A 122 6.90 5.16 18.70
N ALA A 123 5.61 5.28 18.37
CA ALA A 123 4.85 4.21 17.71
C ALA A 123 5.03 4.23 16.19
N MET A 124 5.15 5.42 15.60
CA MET A 124 5.35 5.62 14.16
C MET A 124 6.33 6.78 13.93
N PRO A 125 7.64 6.49 13.84
CA PRO A 125 8.65 7.51 13.59
C PRO A 125 8.46 8.18 12.23
N VAL A 126 8.49 9.51 12.23
CA VAL A 126 8.40 10.34 11.01
C VAL A 126 9.57 11.33 11.01
N TYR A 127 10.19 11.52 9.84
CA TYR A 127 11.14 12.59 9.62
C TYR A 127 10.43 13.94 9.77
N TRP A 128 10.80 14.72 10.78
CA TRP A 128 10.10 15.97 11.11
C TRP A 128 9.97 16.94 9.92
N ALA A 129 11.01 17.02 9.08
CA ALA A 129 11.00 17.88 7.89
C ALA A 129 10.05 17.39 6.77
N LEU A 130 9.66 16.11 6.78
CA LEU A 130 8.85 15.45 5.75
C LEU A 130 7.48 14.98 6.28
N ASP A 131 7.05 15.47 7.45
CA ASP A 131 5.77 15.11 8.06
C ASP A 131 4.58 15.47 7.14
N HIS A 132 4.69 16.61 6.44
CA HIS A 132 3.70 17.06 5.45
C HIS A 132 3.40 16.02 4.33
N CYS A 133 4.31 15.09 4.05
CA CYS A 133 4.08 14.04 3.06
C CYS A 133 2.99 13.04 3.49
N LEU A 134 2.72 12.93 4.80
CA LEU A 134 1.73 12.03 5.39
C LEU A 134 0.35 12.68 5.61
N MET A 135 0.21 13.96 5.31
CA MET A 135 -1.04 14.74 5.50
C MET A 135 -2.14 14.33 4.54
N LEU A 136 -3.33 13.98 5.02
CA LEU A 136 -4.51 13.66 4.21
C LEU A 136 -5.42 14.87 3.99
N HIS A 137 -4.83 16.07 3.86
CA HIS A 137 -5.57 17.30 3.59
C HIS A 137 -5.10 17.93 2.26
N PRO A 138 -5.98 18.10 1.27
CA PRO A 138 -7.42 17.73 1.25
C PRO A 138 -7.63 16.21 1.31
N THR A 139 -8.85 15.78 1.66
CA THR A 139 -9.19 14.36 1.77
C THR A 139 -9.11 13.70 0.39
N PRO A 140 -8.32 12.64 0.21
CA PRO A 140 -8.20 11.95 -1.07
C PRO A 140 -9.45 11.09 -1.37
N ASP A 141 -9.70 10.79 -2.65
CA ASP A 141 -10.80 9.90 -3.05
C ASP A 141 -10.59 8.45 -2.57
N VAL A 142 -9.32 8.01 -2.51
CA VAL A 142 -8.97 6.63 -2.14
C VAL A 142 -7.77 6.58 -1.21
N ILE A 143 -7.88 5.78 -0.15
CA ILE A 143 -6.79 5.48 0.78
C ILE A 143 -6.60 3.97 0.82
N ILE A 144 -5.47 3.50 0.29
CA ILE A 144 -5.06 2.11 0.32
C ILE A 144 -4.10 1.92 1.49
N VAL A 145 -4.60 1.29 2.56
CA VAL A 145 -3.80 0.90 3.71
C VAL A 145 -3.46 -0.58 3.53
N ALA A 146 -2.33 -0.89 2.92
CA ALA A 146 -1.87 -2.26 2.78
C ALA A 146 -1.43 -2.80 4.14
N ASP A 147 -2.41 -3.29 4.91
CA ASP A 147 -2.24 -4.00 6.18
C ASP A 147 -2.14 -5.51 5.91
N LYS A 148 -1.88 -6.30 6.96
CA LYS A 148 -1.97 -7.75 6.91
C LYS A 148 -3.40 -8.25 6.73
N ASP A 149 -4.36 -7.58 7.37
CA ASP A 149 -5.78 -7.94 7.31
C ASP A 149 -6.47 -7.22 6.14
N SER A 150 -7.35 -7.93 5.42
CA SER A 150 -8.18 -7.36 4.35
C SER A 150 -9.40 -6.67 4.96
N PHE A 151 -9.71 -5.46 4.50
CA PHE A 151 -10.95 -4.75 4.85
C PHE A 151 -11.31 -3.74 3.77
N THR A 152 -12.59 -3.39 3.67
CA THR A 152 -13.10 -2.33 2.78
C THR A 152 -14.10 -1.51 3.56
N THR A 153 -13.93 -0.19 3.56
CA THR A 153 -14.83 0.75 4.20
C THR A 153 -14.91 2.04 3.39
N SER A 154 -15.94 2.84 3.62
CA SER A 154 -16.07 4.17 3.02
C SER A 154 -16.40 5.17 4.11
N TYR A 155 -15.76 6.34 4.06
CA TYR A 155 -16.00 7.41 5.02
C TYR A 155 -15.74 8.77 4.38
N ASN A 156 -16.69 9.68 4.53
CA ASN A 156 -16.61 11.04 3.98
C ASN A 156 -16.21 11.07 2.49
N GLU A 157 -16.90 10.26 1.68
CA GLU A 157 -16.66 10.08 0.23
C GLU A 157 -15.30 9.47 -0.15
N ALA A 158 -14.43 9.19 0.82
CA ALA A 158 -13.18 8.46 0.60
C ALA A 158 -13.40 6.95 0.72
N ASN A 159 -12.94 6.20 -0.28
CA ASN A 159 -12.87 4.75 -0.24
C ASN A 159 -11.58 4.33 0.47
N ILE A 160 -11.69 3.56 1.56
CA ILE A 160 -10.56 3.13 2.37
C ILE A 160 -10.52 1.61 2.38
N PHE A 161 -9.44 1.01 1.93
CA PHE A 161 -9.34 -0.45 1.90
C PHE A 161 -7.93 -0.96 2.10
N SER A 162 -7.85 -2.17 2.60
CA SER A 162 -6.66 -3.00 2.64
C SER A 162 -6.89 -4.23 1.78
N PRO A 163 -5.98 -4.59 0.85
CA PRO A 163 -6.01 -5.87 0.17
C PRO A 163 -5.63 -7.04 1.08
N GLY A 164 -5.02 -6.79 2.25
CA GLY A 164 -4.44 -7.84 3.09
C GLY A 164 -3.14 -8.39 2.53
N SER A 165 -2.55 -9.34 3.27
CA SER A 165 -1.31 -10.01 2.85
C SER A 165 -1.62 -11.12 1.85
N PHE A 166 -1.15 -10.95 0.61
CA PHE A 166 -1.43 -11.84 -0.54
C PHE A 166 -1.22 -13.33 -0.23
N VAL A 167 -0.12 -13.70 0.43
CA VAL A 167 0.20 -15.11 0.72
C VAL A 167 -0.64 -15.69 1.85
N SER A 168 -0.98 -14.88 2.87
CA SER A 168 -1.72 -15.35 4.05
C SER A 168 -3.24 -15.27 3.89
N SER A 169 -3.71 -14.59 2.86
CA SER A 169 -5.13 -14.41 2.53
C SER A 169 -5.49 -15.22 1.27
N ASP A 170 -4.87 -16.40 1.11
CA ASP A 170 -5.17 -17.34 0.02
C ASP A 170 -5.14 -16.68 -1.37
N PHE A 171 -4.11 -15.89 -1.64
CA PHE A 171 -3.90 -15.16 -2.90
C PHE A 171 -5.02 -14.17 -3.24
N SER A 172 -5.63 -13.55 -2.21
CA SER A 172 -6.60 -12.48 -2.39
C SER A 172 -5.95 -11.15 -2.76
N PHE A 173 -6.61 -10.39 -3.62
CA PHE A 173 -6.23 -9.04 -4.02
C PHE A 173 -7.47 -8.20 -4.30
N LYS A 174 -7.29 -6.88 -4.39
CA LYS A 174 -8.39 -5.94 -4.64
C LYS A 174 -8.21 -5.22 -5.96
N VAL A 175 -9.32 -5.01 -6.65
CA VAL A 175 -9.40 -4.26 -7.91
C VAL A 175 -10.22 -3.00 -7.64
N TYR A 176 -9.63 -1.85 -7.92
CA TYR A 176 -10.33 -0.58 -7.87
C TYR A 176 -10.63 -0.11 -9.29
N TYR A 177 -11.90 0.17 -9.59
CA TYR A 177 -12.34 0.74 -10.86
C TYR A 177 -12.54 2.25 -10.71
N PRO A 178 -11.62 3.10 -11.21
CA PRO A 178 -11.72 4.55 -11.01
C PRO A 178 -12.98 5.14 -11.63
N ALA A 179 -13.44 4.61 -12.77
CA ALA A 179 -14.64 5.11 -13.45
C ALA A 179 -15.92 4.92 -12.61
N ALA A 180 -16.06 3.77 -11.94
CA ALA A 180 -17.22 3.45 -11.11
C ALA A 180 -17.02 3.81 -9.63
N ARG A 181 -15.78 4.14 -9.21
CA ARG A 181 -15.37 4.33 -7.81
C ARG A 181 -15.73 3.13 -6.92
N GLN A 182 -15.60 1.93 -7.48
CA GLN A 182 -15.94 0.67 -6.82
C GLN A 182 -14.69 -0.18 -6.57
N VAL A 183 -14.69 -0.87 -5.42
CA VAL A 183 -13.65 -1.81 -5.01
C VAL A 183 -14.23 -3.22 -5.07
N GLU A 184 -13.61 -4.09 -5.85
CA GLU A 184 -13.93 -5.51 -5.93
C GLU A 184 -12.83 -6.33 -5.26
N GLU A 185 -13.22 -7.43 -4.63
CA GLU A 185 -12.30 -8.43 -4.08
C GLU A 185 -12.18 -9.59 -5.06
N SER A 186 -10.97 -10.06 -5.27
CA SER A 186 -10.64 -11.15 -6.18
C SER A 186 -9.72 -12.13 -5.47
N GLN A 187 -9.88 -13.40 -5.77
CA GLN A 187 -9.09 -14.47 -5.17
C GLN A 187 -8.73 -15.49 -6.25
N ILE A 188 -7.47 -15.91 -6.27
CA ILE A 188 -7.01 -16.96 -7.18
C ILE A 188 -7.35 -18.31 -6.55
N LYS A 189 -8.22 -19.08 -7.19
CA LYS A 189 -8.61 -20.42 -6.71
C LYS A 189 -7.48 -21.43 -7.00
N GLU A 190 -7.31 -22.42 -6.12
CA GLU A 190 -6.23 -23.42 -6.24
C GLU A 190 -6.31 -24.29 -7.51
N GLU A 191 -7.46 -24.36 -8.20
CA GLU A 191 -7.66 -25.19 -9.40
C GLU A 191 -6.96 -24.65 -10.67
N GLU A 192 -6.45 -23.40 -10.63
CA GLU A 192 -5.79 -22.74 -11.77
C GLU A 192 -4.25 -22.64 -11.62
N ARG A 193 -3.67 -23.42 -10.70
CA ARG A 193 -2.23 -23.39 -10.37
C ARG A 193 -1.38 -24.39 -11.16
#